data_AF-F9X9D7-F1
#
_entry.id   AF-F9X9D7-F1
#
_cell.length_a   1.000
_cell.length_b   1.000
_cell.length_c   1.000
_cell.angle_alpha   90.00
_cell.angle_beta   90.00
_cell.angle_gamma   90.00
#
_symmetry.space_group_name_H-M   'P 1'
#
loop_
_entity.id
_entity.type
_entity.pdbx_description
1 polymer ?
#
loop_
_entity_poly.entity_id
_entity_poly.type
_entity_poly.pdbx_seq_one_letter_code
_entity_poly.pdbx_strand_id
1 'polypeptide(L)'
;MSEESAPVLSTPADYILEPVTAAGPTSRDALSEEQLHLQYEIRRTIDEIRQGRWRKIALQFPDDMLRDAPRVFEALRDGLEQSRKEPISNQDVEHSTQHATVEASSEVPIDNPEETICILADTSYGSCCVDEVAAEHCDAEVVVHYGRSCLSPTARLPVIYIFTSAPLDLPSVITSFEATYPDKAEKVCLMADIPYAKHLPILHSSLLSSGYTNLFLTEVVHDPSSLIPNRTVPPEALSDQFALKAYSIFHISTPPTSLLLILTSRIAAMHIYPTATTSPTTTALAPSNYTTPLLRRRYALCTRLSTASIFGILINTLSVSSYLLALKHCQDLITAAGKKSYVFVVGKLNPAKLANFAEVDGWVVVGCWESSLVEGDGWYKPVITPFELEIALQSDDERRWGGEWVGDWRGLLKDGKREDGQESLRTIDDADQEIQDDSDSEPPAFDLRTGRYVSTSRPMGRPTTSKPSNPINASITNTTKPSTDLTIRAKETHLTTIGSRPSPGAAYLNSKRTWQGLGSDFSAYERDEEGRIRGAEMESGREGVAKGYRSHVGKEGGGS
;
A
#
# COMPACT_ATOMS: atom_id res chain seq x y z
N MET A 1 -21.83 -28.62 26.23
CA MET A 1 -20.57 -29.34 25.91
C MET A 1 -20.71 -29.88 24.52
N SER A 2 -20.29 -29.08 23.55
CA SER A 2 -20.18 -29.41 22.14
C SER A 2 -18.69 -29.35 21.84
N GLU A 3 -18.08 -30.49 21.54
CA GLU A 3 -16.67 -30.57 21.18
C GLU A 3 -16.46 -29.85 19.84
N GLU A 4 -15.92 -28.63 19.89
CA GLU A 4 -15.37 -27.95 18.72
C GLU A 4 -14.01 -28.59 18.41
N SER A 5 -13.95 -29.38 17.35
CA SER A 5 -12.71 -29.93 16.82
C SER A 5 -11.79 -28.81 16.31
N ALA A 6 -10.50 -28.90 16.59
CA ALA A 6 -9.48 -28.00 16.08
C ALA A 6 -9.47 -27.92 14.54
N PRO A 7 -9.19 -26.76 13.93
CA PRO A 7 -9.18 -26.61 12.48
C PRO A 7 -8.02 -27.40 11.86
N VAL A 8 -8.33 -28.17 10.81
CA VAL A 8 -7.36 -28.94 10.03
C VAL A 8 -6.43 -27.98 9.30
N LEU A 9 -5.17 -27.89 9.73
CA LEU A 9 -4.11 -26.99 9.22
C LEU A 9 -3.35 -27.55 8.00
N SER A 10 -3.87 -28.59 7.38
CA SER A 10 -3.26 -29.23 6.20
C SER A 10 -4.34 -29.45 5.16
N THR A 11 -4.20 -28.81 4.00
CA THR A 11 -4.95 -29.18 2.79
C THR A 11 -4.81 -30.69 2.59
N PRO A 12 -5.90 -31.46 2.55
CA PRO A 12 -5.85 -32.86 2.14
C PRO A 12 -5.18 -32.94 0.77
N ALA A 13 -4.26 -33.89 0.59
CA ALA A 13 -3.52 -34.08 -0.66
C ALA A 13 -4.41 -34.39 -1.88
N ASP A 14 -5.71 -34.64 -1.64
CA ASP A 14 -6.67 -35.05 -2.67
C ASP A 14 -7.39 -33.86 -3.36
N TYR A 15 -7.10 -32.61 -2.98
CA TYR A 15 -7.59 -31.40 -3.69
C TYR A 15 -6.48 -30.67 -4.45
N ILE A 16 -5.54 -31.43 -5.00
CA ILE A 16 -4.52 -30.89 -5.91
C ILE A 16 -5.13 -30.87 -7.32
N LEU A 17 -5.53 -29.67 -7.75
CA LEU A 17 -5.95 -29.31 -9.13
C LEU A 17 -7.39 -29.65 -9.55
N GLU A 18 -8.40 -29.31 -8.75
CA GLU A 18 -9.64 -28.88 -9.38
C GLU A 18 -9.42 -27.45 -9.90
N PRO A 19 -9.45 -27.20 -11.22
CA PRO A 19 -9.47 -25.82 -11.69
C PRO A 19 -10.70 -25.20 -11.02
N VAL A 20 -10.48 -24.12 -10.27
CA VAL A 20 -11.55 -23.15 -10.02
C VAL A 20 -12.17 -22.96 -11.39
N THR A 21 -13.43 -23.35 -11.54
CA THR A 21 -14.20 -23.01 -12.72
C THR A 21 -14.22 -21.50 -12.72
N ALA A 22 -13.21 -20.92 -13.37
CA ALA A 22 -13.26 -19.54 -13.81
C ALA A 22 -14.63 -19.46 -14.45
N ALA A 23 -15.47 -18.56 -13.93
CA ALA A 23 -16.65 -18.14 -14.65
C ALA A 23 -16.17 -17.97 -16.10
N GLY A 24 -16.66 -18.84 -17.00
CA GLY A 24 -16.11 -18.92 -18.34
C GLY A 24 -16.03 -17.51 -18.90
N PRO A 25 -15.00 -17.17 -19.71
CA PRO A 25 -14.84 -15.81 -20.20
C PRO A 25 -16.19 -15.39 -20.76
N THR A 26 -16.85 -14.46 -20.07
CA THR A 26 -18.05 -13.84 -20.62
C THR A 26 -17.56 -13.30 -21.94
N SER A 27 -18.12 -13.81 -23.04
CA SER A 27 -17.67 -13.49 -24.39
C SER A 27 -17.97 -12.02 -24.65
N ARG A 28 -17.14 -11.13 -24.11
CA ARG A 28 -16.97 -9.81 -24.68
C ARG A 28 -16.30 -10.08 -26.01
N ASP A 29 -17.04 -9.84 -27.09
CA ASP A 29 -16.54 -9.98 -28.44
C ASP A 29 -15.16 -9.33 -28.57
N ALA A 30 -14.27 -9.97 -29.32
CA ALA A 30 -12.95 -9.42 -29.59
C ALA A 30 -13.12 -8.04 -30.23
N LEU A 31 -12.47 -7.02 -29.66
CA LEU A 31 -12.54 -5.64 -30.17
C LEU A 31 -12.14 -5.61 -31.65
N SER A 32 -12.86 -4.84 -32.47
CA SER A 32 -12.42 -4.59 -33.84
C SER A 32 -11.07 -3.85 -33.82
N GLU A 33 -10.32 -3.90 -34.92
CA GLU A 33 -9.01 -3.24 -35.01
C GLU A 33 -9.13 -1.72 -34.77
N GLU A 34 -10.12 -1.06 -35.38
CA GLU A 34 -10.38 0.37 -35.16
C GLU A 34 -10.72 0.69 -33.70
N GLN A 35 -11.54 -0.15 -33.06
CA GLN A 35 -11.89 0.01 -31.65
C GLN A 35 -10.67 -0.18 -30.75
N LEU A 36 -9.80 -1.15 -31.05
CA LEU A 36 -8.55 -1.37 -30.33
C LEU A 36 -7.67 -0.11 -30.39
N HIS A 37 -7.49 0.45 -31.59
CA HIS A 37 -6.69 1.65 -31.79
C HIS A 37 -7.20 2.88 -31.02
N LEU A 38 -8.53 3.04 -30.95
CA LEU A 38 -9.16 4.14 -30.21
C LEU A 38 -9.15 3.91 -28.69
N GLN A 39 -9.48 2.68 -28.24
CA GLN A 39 -9.54 2.32 -26.82
C GLN A 39 -8.19 2.45 -26.14
N TYR A 40 -7.14 1.95 -26.79
CA TYR A 40 -5.77 1.91 -26.27
C TYR A 40 -4.91 3.09 -26.74
N GLU A 41 -5.51 4.09 -27.42
CA GLU A 41 -4.84 5.31 -27.87
C GLU A 41 -3.48 5.05 -28.53
N ILE A 42 -3.44 4.07 -29.45
CA ILE A 42 -2.19 3.52 -30.02
C ILE A 42 -1.35 4.63 -30.67
N ARG A 43 -1.99 5.52 -31.45
CA ARG A 43 -1.29 6.64 -32.13
C ARG A 43 -0.61 7.58 -31.15
N ARG A 44 -1.36 8.04 -30.14
CA ARG A 44 -0.84 8.93 -29.09
C ARG A 44 0.33 8.26 -28.34
N THR A 45 0.20 6.97 -28.03
CA THR A 45 1.25 6.20 -27.35
C THR A 45 2.53 6.16 -28.18
N ILE A 46 2.44 5.93 -29.49
CA ILE A 46 3.59 5.96 -30.42
C ILE A 46 4.24 7.35 -30.42
N ASP A 47 3.45 8.41 -30.55
CA ASP A 47 3.96 9.78 -30.59
C ASP A 47 4.71 10.14 -29.29
N GLU A 48 4.16 9.80 -28.12
CA GLU A 48 4.80 10.04 -26.82
C GLU A 48 6.09 9.22 -26.64
N ILE A 49 6.11 7.95 -27.07
CA ILE A 49 7.31 7.11 -27.05
C ILE A 49 8.43 7.73 -27.89
N ARG A 50 8.10 8.22 -29.10
CA ARG A 50 9.07 8.86 -30.01
C ARG A 50 9.58 10.18 -29.47
N GLN A 51 8.68 11.03 -28.96
CA GLN A 51 9.05 12.32 -28.36
C GLN A 51 10.00 12.13 -27.17
N GLY A 52 9.74 11.12 -26.33
CA GLY A 52 10.59 10.76 -25.21
C GLY A 52 11.89 10.04 -25.59
N ARG A 53 12.03 9.60 -26.85
CA ARG A 53 13.18 8.82 -27.37
C ARG A 53 13.47 7.56 -26.56
N TRP A 54 12.43 6.94 -26.01
CA TRP A 54 12.52 5.74 -25.18
C TRP A 54 12.78 4.51 -26.04
N ARG A 55 13.72 3.66 -25.62
CA ARG A 55 14.12 2.45 -26.36
C ARG A 55 13.55 1.18 -25.76
N LYS A 56 13.45 1.09 -24.43
CA LYS A 56 12.90 -0.08 -23.74
C LYS A 56 11.59 0.31 -23.06
N ILE A 57 10.49 -0.25 -23.53
CA ILE A 57 9.14 0.11 -23.09
C ILE A 57 8.48 -1.08 -22.41
N ALA A 58 7.99 -0.90 -21.19
CA ALA A 58 7.15 -1.89 -20.51
C ALA A 58 5.67 -1.53 -20.65
N LEU A 59 4.84 -2.48 -21.06
CA LEU A 59 3.39 -2.35 -21.14
C LEU A 59 2.76 -3.04 -19.93
N GLN A 60 2.00 -2.28 -19.13
CA GLN A 60 1.30 -2.79 -17.97
C GLN A 60 -0.22 -2.75 -18.20
N PHE A 61 -0.88 -3.90 -18.09
CA PHE A 61 -2.32 -4.03 -18.24
C PHE A 61 -2.96 -4.51 -16.94
N PRO A 62 -4.20 -4.09 -16.63
CA PRO A 62 -5.00 -4.74 -15.61
C PRO A 62 -5.48 -6.12 -16.10
N ASP A 63 -5.82 -6.99 -15.16
CA ASP A 63 -6.13 -8.40 -15.43
C ASP A 63 -7.25 -8.60 -16.48
N ASP A 64 -8.23 -7.69 -16.53
CA ASP A 64 -9.36 -7.72 -17.47
C ASP A 64 -8.99 -7.31 -18.90
N MET A 65 -7.88 -6.60 -19.08
CA MET A 65 -7.35 -6.13 -20.37
C MET A 65 -6.18 -6.97 -20.89
N LEU A 66 -5.60 -7.86 -20.07
CA LEU A 66 -4.45 -8.70 -20.46
C LEU A 66 -4.68 -9.52 -21.74
N ARG A 67 -5.94 -9.89 -22.02
CA ARG A 67 -6.33 -10.59 -23.25
C ARG A 67 -6.04 -9.81 -24.54
N ASP A 68 -6.06 -8.48 -24.48
CA ASP A 68 -5.83 -7.62 -25.63
C ASP A 68 -4.34 -7.26 -25.80
N ALA A 69 -3.52 -7.54 -24.77
CA ALA A 69 -2.11 -7.15 -24.71
C ALA A 69 -1.28 -7.60 -25.93
N PRO A 70 -1.41 -8.84 -26.48
CA PRO A 70 -0.66 -9.24 -27.67
C PRO A 70 -1.00 -8.39 -28.91
N ARG A 71 -2.27 -8.04 -29.10
CA ARG A 71 -2.71 -7.23 -30.24
C ARG A 71 -2.27 -5.78 -30.11
N VAL A 72 -2.31 -5.23 -28.89
CA VAL A 72 -1.78 -3.89 -28.61
C VAL A 72 -0.27 -3.85 -28.84
N PHE A 73 0.46 -4.88 -28.43
CA PHE A 73 1.89 -5.02 -28.70
C PHE A 73 2.20 -5.02 -30.20
N GLU A 74 1.48 -5.82 -30.99
CA GLU A 74 1.66 -5.87 -32.45
C GLU A 74 1.38 -4.50 -33.09
N ALA A 75 0.28 -3.85 -32.72
CA ALA A 75 -0.08 -2.53 -33.24
C ALA A 75 0.95 -1.44 -32.90
N LEU A 76 1.53 -1.47 -31.69
CA LEU A 76 2.58 -0.53 -31.29
C LEU A 76 3.90 -0.81 -32.02
N ARG A 77 4.30 -2.08 -32.14
CA ARG A 77 5.51 -2.48 -32.88
C ARG A 77 5.43 -2.03 -34.34
N ASP A 78 4.34 -2.38 -35.02
CA ASP A 78 4.15 -2.09 -36.43
C ASP A 78 4.03 -0.57 -36.66
N GLY A 79 3.37 0.15 -35.73
CA GLY A 79 3.26 1.60 -35.76
C GLY A 79 4.60 2.33 -35.55
N LEU A 80 5.45 1.84 -34.63
CA LEU A 80 6.80 2.38 -34.42
C LEU A 80 7.69 2.10 -35.65
N GLU A 81 7.62 0.89 -36.22
CA GLU A 81 8.31 0.54 -37.47
C GLU A 81 7.94 1.45 -38.63
N GLN A 82 6.64 1.73 -38.81
CA GLN A 82 6.16 2.63 -39.85
C GLN A 82 6.63 4.07 -39.61
N SER A 83 6.55 4.53 -38.37
CA SER A 83 6.95 5.89 -37.97
C SER A 83 8.45 6.17 -38.18
N ARG A 84 9.30 5.13 -38.14
CA ARG A 84 10.74 5.22 -38.48
C ARG A 84 11.00 5.42 -39.96
N LYS A 85 10.14 4.84 -40.81
CA LYS A 85 10.24 4.97 -42.27
C LYS A 85 9.75 6.34 -42.76
N GLU A 86 8.90 7.01 -41.97
CA GLU A 86 8.44 8.36 -42.25
C GLU A 86 9.46 9.40 -41.76
N PRO A 87 9.99 10.26 -42.66
CA PRO A 87 10.87 11.35 -42.25
C PRO A 87 10.09 12.32 -41.36
N ILE A 88 10.74 12.80 -40.30
CA ILE A 88 10.21 13.83 -39.39
C ILE A 88 9.72 15.00 -40.25
N SER A 89 8.42 15.28 -40.25
CA SER A 89 7.89 16.47 -40.91
C SER A 89 8.34 17.70 -40.10
N ASN A 90 9.03 18.62 -40.77
CA ASN A 90 9.43 19.91 -40.21
C ASN A 90 8.20 20.82 -40.02
N GLN A 91 7.33 20.55 -39.04
CA GLN A 91 6.24 21.47 -38.69
C GLN A 91 6.24 21.95 -37.23
N ASP A 92 7.09 21.42 -36.34
CA ASP A 92 7.13 21.84 -34.93
C ASP A 92 8.34 22.70 -34.51
N VAL A 93 9.15 23.22 -35.46
CA VAL A 93 10.36 24.02 -35.15
C VAL A 93 10.13 25.54 -35.22
N GLU A 94 8.96 26.04 -35.61
CA GLU A 94 8.76 27.49 -35.75
C GLU A 94 8.66 28.30 -34.43
N HIS A 95 8.75 27.65 -33.27
CA HIS A 95 8.71 28.35 -31.99
C HIS A 95 9.99 28.24 -31.15
N SER A 96 11.18 28.12 -31.75
CA SER A 96 12.45 28.48 -31.09
C SER A 96 13.62 28.42 -32.08
N THR A 97 13.93 29.51 -32.78
CA THR A 97 15.32 29.88 -33.17
C THR A 97 15.35 31.21 -33.91
N GLN A 98 15.76 32.27 -33.22
CA GLN A 98 16.52 33.34 -33.86
C GLN A 98 17.99 33.13 -33.48
N HIS A 99 18.86 33.17 -34.49
CA HIS A 99 20.31 32.99 -34.47
C HIS A 99 20.84 31.54 -34.42
N ALA A 100 21.14 30.98 -35.60
CA ALA A 100 22.53 30.79 -36.05
C ALA A 100 22.56 30.25 -37.48
N THR A 101 23.55 30.71 -38.23
CA THR A 101 23.81 30.50 -39.65
C THR A 101 24.13 29.06 -40.02
N VAL A 102 23.73 28.70 -41.25
CA VAL A 102 23.96 27.44 -41.95
C VAL A 102 25.45 27.13 -42.11
N GLU A 103 25.87 25.94 -41.66
CA GLU A 103 26.94 25.18 -42.31
C GLU A 103 26.46 23.75 -42.56
N ALA A 104 26.52 23.34 -43.83
CA ALA A 104 26.23 22.02 -44.29
C ALA A 104 27.39 21.08 -43.94
N SER A 105 27.13 20.06 -43.13
CA SER A 105 28.06 18.95 -42.93
C SER A 105 27.31 17.64 -42.68
N SER A 106 27.46 16.73 -43.64
CA SER A 106 27.39 15.27 -43.54
C SER A 106 26.14 14.66 -42.89
N GLU A 107 25.33 14.00 -43.72
CA GLU A 107 24.39 12.94 -43.34
C GLU A 107 25.13 11.86 -42.53
N VAL A 108 25.12 12.00 -41.22
CA VAL A 108 25.39 10.89 -40.30
C VAL A 108 24.09 10.07 -40.28
N PRO A 109 24.12 8.76 -40.59
CA PRO A 109 22.96 7.92 -40.36
C PRO A 109 22.65 8.00 -38.87
N ILE A 110 21.54 8.62 -38.50
CA ILE A 110 21.03 8.49 -37.15
C ILE A 110 20.60 7.04 -37.04
N ASP A 111 21.47 6.23 -36.45
CA ASP A 111 21.15 4.90 -35.99
C ASP A 111 19.96 5.08 -35.04
N ASN A 112 18.74 4.85 -35.53
CA ASN A 112 17.54 4.82 -34.72
C ASN A 112 17.44 3.39 -34.20
N PRO A 113 17.98 3.09 -33.00
CA PRO A 113 18.01 1.74 -32.50
C PRO A 113 16.59 1.22 -32.32
N GLU A 114 16.43 -0.10 -32.50
CA GLU A 114 15.12 -0.73 -32.40
C GLU A 114 14.54 -0.62 -30.98
N GLU A 115 13.32 -0.09 -30.89
CA GLU A 115 12.55 -0.07 -29.66
C GLU A 115 12.18 -1.51 -29.27
N THR A 116 12.50 -1.90 -28.05
CA THR A 116 12.10 -3.18 -27.48
C THR A 116 10.90 -2.96 -26.57
N ILE A 117 9.78 -3.62 -26.89
CA ILE A 117 8.57 -3.60 -26.07
C ILE A 117 8.49 -4.89 -25.26
N CYS A 118 8.12 -4.79 -23.99
CA CYS A 118 7.87 -5.94 -23.11
C CYS A 118 6.49 -5.82 -22.48
N ILE A 119 5.74 -6.93 -22.39
CA ILE A 119 4.45 -6.99 -21.69
C ILE A 119 4.72 -7.48 -20.27
N LEU A 120 4.30 -6.69 -19.27
CA LEU A 120 4.32 -7.12 -17.88
C LEU A 120 3.14 -8.07 -17.64
N ALA A 121 3.45 -9.35 -17.41
CA ALA A 121 2.45 -10.41 -17.29
C ALA A 121 1.70 -10.41 -15.94
N ASP A 122 2.23 -9.76 -14.91
CA ASP A 122 1.61 -9.64 -13.60
C ASP A 122 1.88 -8.25 -13.01
N THR A 123 1.06 -7.89 -12.03
CA THR A 123 1.25 -6.72 -11.19
C THR A 123 1.68 -7.17 -9.80
N SER A 124 2.83 -6.69 -9.34
CA SER A 124 3.42 -7.10 -8.06
C SER A 124 2.55 -6.72 -6.86
N TYR A 125 1.76 -5.66 -6.97
CA TYR A 125 1.09 -5.01 -5.83
C TYR A 125 -0.43 -4.84 -6.02
N GLY A 126 -0.83 -4.30 -7.17
CA GLY A 126 -2.24 -4.10 -7.52
C GLY A 126 -2.38 -3.49 -8.91
N SER A 127 -3.57 -3.63 -9.51
CA SER A 127 -3.85 -3.20 -10.89
C SER A 127 -3.82 -1.67 -11.06
N CYS A 128 -4.13 -0.90 -10.01
CA CYS A 128 -4.15 0.56 -10.06
C CYS A 128 -2.76 1.21 -9.92
N CYS A 129 -1.76 0.47 -9.46
CA CYS A 129 -0.41 0.99 -9.21
C CYS A 129 0.50 0.70 -10.38
N VAL A 130 1.42 1.62 -10.68
CA VAL A 130 2.49 1.36 -11.64
C VAL A 130 3.49 0.38 -11.01
N ASP A 131 3.87 -0.67 -11.73
CA ASP A 131 4.84 -1.65 -11.27
C ASP A 131 6.25 -1.35 -11.79
N GLU A 132 6.95 -0.47 -11.07
CA GLU A 132 8.33 -0.11 -11.42
C GLU A 132 9.31 -1.28 -11.23
N VAL A 133 9.04 -2.18 -10.28
CA VAL A 133 9.95 -3.30 -9.97
C VAL A 133 9.94 -4.32 -11.11
N ALA A 134 8.75 -4.68 -11.61
CA ALA A 134 8.64 -5.56 -12.75
C ALA A 134 9.22 -4.91 -14.02
N ALA A 135 8.97 -3.61 -14.22
CA ALA A 135 9.53 -2.86 -15.35
C ALA A 135 11.08 -2.81 -15.32
N GLU A 136 11.68 -2.61 -14.13
CA GLU A 136 13.13 -2.63 -13.94
C GLU A 136 13.76 -3.99 -14.26
N HIS A 137 13.09 -5.12 -13.98
CA HIS A 137 13.60 -6.44 -14.37
C HIS A 137 13.72 -6.62 -15.89
N CYS A 138 13.04 -5.79 -16.68
CA CYS A 138 13.13 -5.75 -18.13
C CYS A 138 14.00 -4.58 -18.63
N ASP A 139 14.72 -3.89 -17.73
CA ASP A 139 15.46 -2.65 -18.00
C ASP A 139 14.61 -1.58 -18.72
N ALA A 140 13.31 -1.51 -18.44
CA ALA A 140 12.43 -0.56 -19.09
C ALA A 140 12.81 0.88 -18.69
N GLU A 141 12.81 1.77 -19.67
CA GLU A 141 13.08 3.20 -19.47
C GLU A 141 11.77 3.97 -19.24
N VAL A 142 10.64 3.44 -19.71
CA VAL A 142 9.29 4.01 -19.53
C VAL A 142 8.26 2.89 -19.36
N VAL A 143 7.22 3.16 -18.57
CA VAL A 143 6.06 2.25 -18.41
C VAL A 143 4.84 2.87 -19.08
N VAL A 144 4.18 2.12 -19.96
CA VAL A 144 2.83 2.46 -20.46
C VAL A 144 1.81 1.74 -19.59
N HIS A 145 1.06 2.48 -18.78
CA HIS A 145 0.09 1.95 -17.84
C HIS A 145 -1.33 2.13 -18.37
N TYR A 146 -1.98 1.01 -18.68
CA TYR A 146 -3.33 0.99 -19.24
C TYR A 146 -4.42 0.89 -18.16
N GLY A 147 -5.56 1.52 -18.41
CA GLY A 147 -6.77 1.39 -17.60
C GLY A 147 -6.79 2.32 -16.38
N ARG A 148 -7.43 1.84 -15.30
CA ARG A 148 -7.62 2.63 -14.08
C ARG A 148 -6.31 2.74 -13.30
N SER A 149 -5.91 3.95 -12.94
CA SER A 149 -4.72 4.19 -12.11
C SER A 149 -5.04 4.99 -10.86
N CYS A 150 -4.34 4.69 -9.76
CA CYS A 150 -4.37 5.49 -8.54
C CYS A 150 -3.57 6.80 -8.66
N LEU A 151 -2.85 7.01 -9.78
CA LEU A 151 -2.05 8.21 -10.09
C LEU A 151 -1.06 8.61 -8.99
N SER A 152 -0.66 7.64 -8.16
CA SER A 152 0.33 7.88 -7.13
C SER A 152 1.67 8.20 -7.80
N PRO A 153 2.37 9.26 -7.37
CA PRO A 153 3.66 9.64 -7.94
C PRO A 153 4.67 8.50 -7.89
N THR A 154 5.18 8.15 -9.08
CA THR A 154 6.26 7.19 -9.25
C THR A 154 7.59 7.76 -8.79
N ALA A 155 8.56 6.90 -8.50
CA ALA A 155 9.83 7.28 -7.89
C ALA A 155 11.01 7.22 -8.86
N ARG A 156 10.98 6.28 -9.82
CA ARG A 156 12.15 5.85 -10.60
C ARG A 156 11.91 5.91 -12.10
N LEU A 157 10.71 5.56 -12.55
CA LEU A 157 10.39 5.50 -13.97
C LEU A 157 9.30 6.51 -14.36
N PRO A 158 9.45 7.17 -15.53
CA PRO A 158 8.37 7.91 -16.15
C PRO A 158 7.28 6.97 -16.65
N VAL A 159 6.06 7.49 -16.70
CA VAL A 159 4.87 6.70 -17.01
C VAL A 159 4.00 7.43 -18.01
N ILE A 160 3.58 6.69 -19.04
CA ILE A 160 2.55 7.10 -19.99
C ILE A 160 1.24 6.47 -19.52
N TYR A 161 0.28 7.30 -19.12
CA TYR A 161 -1.03 6.83 -18.67
C TYR A 161 -2.04 6.80 -19.81
N ILE A 162 -2.58 5.61 -20.09
CA ILE A 162 -3.64 5.40 -21.09
C ILE A 162 -4.88 4.87 -20.39
N PHE A 163 -5.78 5.78 -20.07
CA PHE A 163 -6.94 5.51 -19.22
C PHE A 163 -8.05 4.68 -19.86
N THR A 164 -8.02 4.56 -21.19
CA THR A 164 -9.08 3.98 -22.01
C THR A 164 -10.42 4.72 -21.86
N SER A 165 -11.34 4.56 -22.81
CA SER A 165 -12.65 5.24 -22.76
C SER A 165 -13.76 4.20 -22.71
N ALA A 166 -14.69 4.34 -21.77
CA ALA A 166 -15.89 3.51 -21.75
C ALA A 166 -17.07 4.29 -22.37
N PRO A 167 -18.00 3.63 -23.09
CA PRO A 167 -19.20 4.27 -23.59
C PRO A 167 -20.13 4.66 -22.42
N LEU A 168 -20.82 5.79 -22.56
CA LEU A 168 -21.75 6.31 -21.56
C LEU A 168 -23.00 6.87 -22.25
N ASP A 169 -24.18 6.52 -21.75
CA ASP A 169 -25.45 7.04 -22.24
C ASP A 169 -25.74 8.43 -21.63
N LEU A 170 -25.27 9.49 -22.30
CA LEU A 170 -25.36 10.87 -21.82
C LEU A 170 -26.80 11.32 -21.50
N PRO A 171 -27.83 11.08 -22.33
CA PRO A 171 -29.21 11.44 -22.01
C PRO A 171 -29.72 10.88 -20.68
N SER A 172 -29.46 9.59 -20.40
CA SER A 172 -29.86 8.96 -19.14
C SER A 172 -29.16 9.58 -17.94
N VAL A 173 -27.87 9.90 -18.06
CA VAL A 173 -27.10 10.58 -17.01
C VAL A 173 -27.68 11.97 -16.74
N ILE A 174 -28.01 12.75 -17.77
CA ILE A 174 -28.59 14.09 -17.63
C ILE A 174 -29.94 14.02 -16.91
N THR A 175 -30.84 13.12 -17.33
CA THR A 175 -32.14 12.93 -16.67
C THR A 175 -31.97 12.51 -15.21
N SER A 176 -31.03 11.62 -14.91
CA SER A 176 -30.73 11.23 -13.52
C SER A 176 -30.17 12.39 -12.71
N PHE A 177 -29.33 13.24 -13.30
CA PHE A 177 -28.78 14.42 -12.64
C PHE A 177 -29.90 15.41 -12.31
N GLU A 178 -30.76 15.72 -13.27
CA GLU A 178 -31.88 16.64 -13.10
C GLU A 178 -32.91 16.16 -12.07
N ALA A 179 -33.12 14.84 -11.97
CA ALA A 179 -33.95 14.25 -10.94
C ALA A 179 -33.30 14.33 -9.54
N THR A 180 -31.96 14.31 -9.46
CA THR A 180 -31.21 14.36 -8.19
C THR A 180 -31.09 15.79 -7.67
N TYR A 181 -30.91 16.76 -8.57
CA TYR A 181 -30.68 18.17 -8.25
C TYR A 181 -31.78 19.06 -8.85
N PRO A 182 -32.98 19.09 -8.26
CA PRO A 182 -34.06 19.94 -8.75
C PRO A 182 -33.76 21.45 -8.61
N ASP A 183 -32.89 21.83 -7.67
CA ASP A 183 -32.42 23.21 -7.50
C ASP A 183 -31.20 23.49 -8.39
N LYS A 184 -31.38 24.40 -9.35
CA LYS A 184 -30.35 24.78 -10.34
C LYS A 184 -29.26 25.70 -9.77
N ALA A 185 -29.46 26.23 -8.56
CA ALA A 185 -28.48 27.05 -7.85
C ALA A 185 -27.55 26.23 -6.93
N GLU A 186 -27.81 24.94 -6.74
CA GLU A 186 -26.97 24.09 -5.88
C GLU A 186 -25.54 24.01 -6.43
N LYS A 187 -24.56 24.04 -5.51
CA LYS A 187 -23.14 23.90 -5.81
C LYS A 187 -22.79 22.43 -6.00
N VAL A 188 -22.56 22.01 -7.25
CA VAL A 188 -22.29 20.60 -7.58
C VAL A 188 -20.97 20.43 -8.33
N CYS A 189 -20.12 19.52 -7.87
CA CYS A 189 -18.93 19.08 -8.59
C CYS A 189 -19.26 17.83 -9.43
N LEU A 190 -18.97 17.89 -10.73
CA LEU A 190 -19.08 16.75 -11.63
C LEU A 190 -17.77 15.97 -11.60
N MET A 191 -17.85 14.70 -11.21
CA MET A 191 -16.71 13.80 -11.12
C MET A 191 -17.03 12.47 -11.78
N ALA A 192 -16.01 11.80 -12.31
CA ALA A 192 -16.16 10.49 -12.90
C ALA A 192 -14.94 9.64 -12.60
N ASP A 193 -15.18 8.33 -12.61
CA ASP A 193 -14.10 7.38 -12.78
C ASP A 193 -13.35 7.63 -14.08
N ILE A 194 -12.08 7.27 -14.07
CA ILE A 194 -11.11 7.60 -15.12
C ILE A 194 -11.61 7.20 -16.53
N PRO A 195 -12.20 6.01 -16.77
CA PRO A 195 -12.69 5.63 -18.10
C PRO A 195 -13.85 6.49 -18.63
N TYR A 196 -14.56 7.21 -17.76
CA TYR A 196 -15.70 8.05 -18.13
C TYR A 196 -15.36 9.55 -18.14
N ALA A 197 -14.14 9.93 -17.77
CA ALA A 197 -13.73 11.34 -17.64
C ALA A 197 -13.91 12.14 -18.95
N LYS A 198 -13.74 11.51 -20.11
CA LYS A 198 -13.93 12.15 -21.44
C LYS A 198 -15.36 12.67 -21.67
N HIS A 199 -16.36 12.12 -20.97
CA HIS A 199 -17.76 12.52 -21.12
C HIS A 199 -18.14 13.73 -20.27
N LEU A 200 -17.34 14.06 -19.24
CA LEU A 200 -17.65 15.14 -18.30
C LEU A 200 -17.76 16.53 -18.96
N PRO A 201 -16.91 16.95 -19.90
CA PRO A 201 -17.05 18.26 -20.56
C PRO A 201 -18.37 18.40 -21.33
N ILE A 202 -18.78 17.34 -22.04
CA ILE A 202 -20.04 17.31 -22.81
C ILE A 202 -21.24 17.39 -21.86
N LEU A 203 -21.18 16.64 -20.76
CA LEU A 203 -22.20 16.65 -19.71
C LEU A 203 -22.31 18.05 -19.08
N HIS A 204 -21.18 18.67 -18.74
CA HIS A 204 -21.13 20.00 -18.15
C HIS A 204 -21.77 21.06 -19.05
N SER A 205 -21.42 21.11 -20.34
CA SER A 205 -22.01 22.04 -21.30
C SER A 205 -23.53 21.83 -21.48
N SER A 206 -23.97 20.57 -21.47
CA SER A 206 -25.40 20.23 -21.58
C SER A 206 -26.18 20.72 -20.36
N LEU A 207 -25.65 20.52 -19.14
CA LEU A 207 -26.28 20.96 -17.91
C LEU A 207 -26.29 22.49 -17.76
N LEU A 208 -25.23 23.18 -18.17
CA LEU A 208 -25.25 24.65 -18.24
C LEU A 208 -26.36 25.16 -19.17
N SER A 209 -26.57 24.49 -20.30
CA SER A 209 -27.66 24.81 -21.24
C SER A 209 -29.05 24.56 -20.65
N SER A 210 -29.18 23.56 -19.76
CA SER A 210 -30.40 23.33 -18.95
C SER A 210 -30.63 24.39 -17.85
N GLY A 211 -29.68 25.29 -17.61
CA GLY A 211 -29.81 26.44 -16.71
C GLY A 211 -29.20 26.26 -15.31
N TYR A 212 -28.33 25.28 -15.11
CA TYR A 212 -27.54 25.17 -13.87
C TYR A 212 -26.45 26.24 -13.82
N THR A 213 -26.24 26.84 -12.64
CA THR A 213 -25.36 28.01 -12.50
C THR A 213 -24.04 27.71 -11.79
N ASN A 214 -24.06 26.81 -10.80
CA ASN A 214 -22.94 26.55 -9.90
C ASN A 214 -22.36 25.15 -10.07
N LEU A 215 -22.02 24.79 -11.31
CA LEU A 215 -21.37 23.52 -11.63
C LEU A 215 -19.84 23.68 -11.69
N PHE A 216 -19.13 22.73 -11.10
CA PHE A 216 -17.68 22.64 -11.21
C PHE A 216 -17.27 21.34 -11.90
N LEU A 217 -16.51 21.45 -12.99
CA LEU A 217 -15.96 20.31 -13.72
C LEU A 217 -14.63 19.91 -13.08
N THR A 218 -14.54 18.67 -12.58
CA THR A 218 -13.27 18.13 -12.08
C THR A 218 -12.40 17.61 -13.22
N GLU A 219 -11.11 17.93 -13.19
CA GLU A 219 -10.09 17.45 -14.13
C GLU A 219 -9.09 16.56 -13.41
N VAL A 220 -8.43 15.66 -14.15
CA VAL A 220 -7.44 14.71 -13.61
C VAL A 220 -6.13 15.45 -13.32
N VAL A 221 -5.62 15.32 -12.09
CA VAL A 221 -4.32 15.87 -11.66
C VAL A 221 -3.52 14.77 -10.97
N HIS A 222 -2.19 14.84 -11.01
CA HIS A 222 -1.29 13.90 -10.33
C HIS A 222 -0.94 14.35 -8.91
N ASP A 223 -1.96 14.62 -8.10
CA ASP A 223 -1.81 15.00 -6.70
C ASP A 223 -2.76 14.19 -5.80
N PRO A 224 -2.30 13.11 -5.17
CA PRO A 224 -3.13 12.31 -4.27
C PRO A 224 -3.39 13.00 -2.92
N SER A 225 -2.65 14.04 -2.58
CA SER A 225 -2.83 14.82 -1.34
C SER A 225 -3.90 15.90 -1.46
N SER A 226 -4.46 16.14 -2.65
CA SER A 226 -5.51 17.16 -2.86
C SER A 226 -6.80 16.86 -2.07
N LEU A 227 -7.66 17.88 -1.89
CA LEU A 227 -8.92 17.72 -1.13
C LEU A 227 -9.86 16.69 -1.78
N ILE A 228 -9.88 16.64 -3.11
CA ILE A 228 -10.44 15.53 -3.89
C ILE A 228 -9.26 14.83 -4.57
N PRO A 229 -8.84 13.64 -4.11
CA PRO A 229 -7.62 12.97 -4.57
C PRO A 229 -7.51 12.91 -6.10
N ASN A 230 -6.38 13.37 -6.65
CA ASN A 230 -6.07 13.38 -8.08
C ASN A 230 -7.10 14.12 -8.95
N ARG A 231 -7.79 15.10 -8.37
CA ARG A 231 -8.77 15.94 -9.06
C ARG A 231 -8.57 17.41 -8.72
N THR A 232 -8.90 18.27 -9.68
CA THR A 232 -9.06 19.69 -9.41
C THR A 232 -10.20 19.94 -8.43
N VAL A 233 -10.11 21.06 -7.71
CA VAL A 233 -11.11 21.49 -6.74
C VAL A 233 -11.56 22.91 -7.08
N PRO A 234 -12.77 23.34 -6.66
CA PRO A 234 -13.21 24.70 -6.85
C PRO A 234 -12.17 25.70 -6.33
N PRO A 235 -11.93 26.85 -7.00
CA PRO A 235 -10.94 27.84 -6.55
C PRO A 235 -11.16 28.32 -5.11
N GLU A 236 -12.41 28.40 -4.67
CA GLU A 236 -12.80 28.72 -3.28
C GLU A 236 -12.20 27.71 -2.28
N ALA A 237 -12.20 26.42 -2.64
CA ALA A 237 -11.70 25.33 -1.81
C ALA A 237 -10.17 25.29 -1.70
N LEU A 238 -9.44 25.94 -2.62
CA LEU A 238 -7.99 26.11 -2.51
C LEU A 238 -7.61 27.10 -1.41
N SER A 239 -8.45 28.12 -1.18
CA SER A 239 -8.22 29.14 -0.15
C SER A 239 -8.80 28.71 1.20
N ASP A 240 -9.99 28.12 1.19
CA ASP A 240 -10.67 27.60 2.38
C ASP A 240 -11.10 26.15 2.15
N GLN A 241 -10.44 25.21 2.84
CA GLN A 241 -10.76 23.78 2.74
C GLN A 241 -12.21 23.47 3.16
N PHE A 242 -12.82 24.29 4.02
CA PHE A 242 -14.20 24.11 4.45
C PHE A 242 -15.23 24.50 3.38
N ALA A 243 -14.85 25.29 2.37
CA ALA A 243 -15.74 25.65 1.27
C ALA A 243 -16.26 24.40 0.53
N LEU A 244 -15.46 23.33 0.48
CA LEU A 244 -15.86 22.07 -0.17
C LEU A 244 -17.04 21.39 0.54
N LYS A 245 -17.25 21.65 1.85
CA LYS A 245 -18.41 21.12 2.59
C LYS A 245 -19.75 21.69 2.13
N ALA A 246 -19.73 22.77 1.35
CA ALA A 246 -20.94 23.32 0.71
C ALA A 246 -21.24 22.70 -0.66
N TYR A 247 -20.30 21.94 -1.24
CA TYR A 247 -20.47 21.29 -2.53
C TYR A 247 -21.00 19.87 -2.36
N SER A 248 -21.92 19.48 -3.24
CA SER A 248 -22.25 18.08 -3.46
C SER A 248 -21.45 17.54 -4.66
N ILE A 249 -21.17 16.23 -4.70
CA ILE A 249 -20.46 15.58 -5.81
C ILE A 249 -21.42 14.65 -6.55
N PHE A 250 -21.57 14.83 -7.85
CA PHE A 250 -22.19 13.84 -8.72
C PHE A 250 -21.10 13.00 -9.39
N HIS A 251 -21.03 11.73 -9.03
CA HIS A 251 -20.00 10.80 -9.47
C HIS A 251 -20.52 9.79 -10.48
N ILE A 252 -19.87 9.69 -11.63
CA ILE A 252 -20.19 8.69 -12.66
C ILE A 252 -19.37 7.42 -12.41
N SER A 253 -20.08 6.29 -12.29
CA SER A 253 -19.57 4.97 -11.88
C SER A 253 -19.29 4.85 -10.39
N THR A 254 -19.05 3.63 -9.91
CA THR A 254 -18.82 3.37 -8.49
C THR A 254 -17.33 3.62 -8.14
N PRO A 255 -17.02 4.64 -7.31
CA PRO A 255 -15.65 4.94 -6.90
C PRO A 255 -15.09 3.88 -5.93
N PRO A 256 -13.77 3.82 -5.73
CA PRO A 256 -13.17 2.96 -4.70
C PRO A 256 -13.58 3.42 -3.29
N THR A 257 -13.66 2.47 -2.34
CA THR A 257 -14.10 2.76 -0.96
C THR A 257 -13.21 3.79 -0.27
N SER A 258 -11.91 3.79 -0.55
CA SER A 258 -10.96 4.79 -0.04
C SER A 258 -11.36 6.20 -0.43
N LEU A 259 -11.75 6.43 -1.69
CA LEU A 259 -12.25 7.74 -2.15
C LEU A 259 -13.55 8.12 -1.44
N LEU A 260 -14.47 7.16 -1.25
CA LEU A 260 -15.71 7.39 -0.49
C LEU A 260 -15.41 7.86 0.94
N LEU A 261 -14.52 7.17 1.66
CA LEU A 261 -14.15 7.54 3.03
C LEU A 261 -13.47 8.91 3.10
N ILE A 262 -12.57 9.24 2.18
CA ILE A 262 -11.92 10.56 2.11
C ILE A 262 -12.97 11.66 1.96
N LEU A 263 -13.90 11.49 1.03
CA LEU A 263 -14.88 12.51 0.72
C LEU A 263 -15.96 12.65 1.80
N THR A 264 -16.28 11.60 2.55
CA THR A 264 -17.35 11.60 3.57
C THR A 264 -17.28 12.80 4.54
N SER A 265 -16.08 13.28 4.89
CA SER A 265 -15.88 14.42 5.80
C SER A 265 -15.67 15.77 5.11
N ARG A 266 -15.46 15.78 3.79
CA ARG A 266 -15.00 16.95 3.02
C ARG A 266 -16.09 17.61 2.19
N ILE A 267 -17.19 16.91 1.91
CA ILE A 267 -18.29 17.39 1.03
C ILE A 267 -19.64 17.34 1.75
N ALA A 268 -20.66 18.02 1.19
CA ALA A 268 -22.02 18.01 1.72
C ALA A 268 -22.69 16.64 1.53
N ALA A 269 -22.66 16.15 0.29
CA ALA A 269 -23.27 14.90 -0.14
C ALA A 269 -22.59 14.41 -1.42
N MET A 270 -22.60 13.11 -1.66
CA MET A 270 -22.18 12.53 -2.94
C MET A 270 -23.35 11.76 -3.53
N HIS A 271 -23.45 11.69 -4.84
CA HIS A 271 -24.46 10.91 -5.55
C HIS A 271 -23.75 10.10 -6.61
N ILE A 272 -23.98 8.79 -6.61
CA ILE A 272 -23.28 7.86 -7.49
C ILE A 272 -24.25 7.43 -8.59
N TYR A 273 -23.89 7.70 -9.83
CA TYR A 273 -24.59 7.19 -11.00
C TYR A 273 -24.01 5.81 -11.37
N PRO A 274 -24.79 4.72 -11.26
CA PRO A 274 -24.31 3.37 -11.56
C PRO A 274 -24.15 3.17 -13.08
N THR A 275 -22.99 2.67 -13.51
CA THR A 275 -22.72 2.36 -14.93
C THR A 275 -22.63 0.86 -15.23
N ALA A 276 -22.70 0.00 -14.20
CA ALA A 276 -22.63 -1.46 -14.38
C ALA A 276 -23.99 -2.03 -14.82
N THR A 277 -23.98 -2.79 -15.91
CA THR A 277 -25.18 -3.32 -16.61
C THR A 277 -25.96 -4.40 -15.86
N THR A 278 -25.51 -4.83 -14.67
CA THR A 278 -26.20 -5.82 -13.84
C THR A 278 -26.96 -5.14 -12.71
N SER A 279 -28.05 -4.48 -13.10
CA SER A 279 -29.30 -4.21 -12.36
C SER A 279 -29.73 -2.76 -12.60
N PRO A 280 -30.79 -2.52 -13.40
CA PRO A 280 -31.33 -1.18 -13.66
C PRO A 280 -32.17 -0.74 -12.45
N THR A 281 -31.53 -0.59 -11.30
CA THR A 281 -32.13 0.16 -10.19
C THR A 281 -31.37 1.47 -10.08
N THR A 282 -31.90 2.49 -10.76
CA THR A 282 -31.55 3.89 -10.52
C THR A 282 -32.02 4.22 -9.10
N THR A 283 -31.23 3.83 -8.11
CA THR A 283 -31.39 4.33 -6.75
C THR A 283 -30.14 5.15 -6.50
N ALA A 284 -30.30 6.47 -6.50
CA ALA A 284 -29.34 7.37 -5.90
C ALA A 284 -29.13 6.91 -4.45
N LEU A 285 -28.12 6.06 -4.24
CA LEU A 285 -27.74 5.64 -2.90
C LEU A 285 -27.06 6.85 -2.28
N ALA A 286 -27.78 7.53 -1.40
CA ALA A 286 -27.17 8.50 -0.51
C ALA A 286 -26.00 7.80 0.21
N PRO A 287 -24.74 8.18 -0.09
CA PRO A 287 -23.56 7.46 0.38
C PRO A 287 -23.42 7.55 1.88
N SER A 288 -24.12 8.45 2.56
CA SER A 288 -24.22 8.51 4.03
C SER A 288 -24.64 7.18 4.65
N ASN A 289 -25.50 6.40 3.97
CA ASN A 289 -25.98 5.11 4.46
C ASN A 289 -24.91 4.01 4.39
N TYR A 290 -23.93 4.14 3.47
CA TYR A 290 -22.88 3.16 3.26
C TYR A 290 -21.56 3.56 3.94
N THR A 291 -21.19 4.84 3.88
CA THR A 291 -19.95 5.39 4.44
C THR A 291 -19.95 5.43 5.95
N THR A 292 -21.07 5.79 6.59
CA THR A 292 -21.14 5.89 8.06
C THR A 292 -20.89 4.53 8.75
N PRO A 293 -21.55 3.42 8.33
CA PRO A 293 -21.23 2.09 8.87
C PRO A 293 -19.78 1.66 8.63
N LEU A 294 -19.23 1.96 7.45
CA LEU A 294 -17.83 1.65 7.13
C LEU A 294 -16.85 2.40 8.04
N LEU A 295 -17.05 3.70 8.20
CA LEU A 295 -16.22 4.53 9.08
C LEU A 295 -16.30 4.03 10.54
N ARG A 296 -17.51 3.71 11.03
CA ARG A 296 -17.71 3.11 12.36
C ARG A 296 -16.96 1.79 12.50
N ARG A 297 -16.97 0.95 11.46
CA ARG A 297 -16.21 -0.31 11.42
C ARG A 297 -14.71 -0.03 11.51
N ARG A 298 -14.17 0.95 10.76
CA ARG A 298 -12.76 1.34 10.84
C ARG A 298 -12.38 1.87 12.23
N TYR A 299 -13.23 2.71 12.83
CA TYR A 299 -13.01 3.21 14.20
C TYR A 299 -13.03 2.11 15.26
N ALA A 300 -13.89 1.11 15.11
CA ALA A 300 -13.88 -0.08 15.95
C ALA A 300 -12.57 -0.88 15.81
N LEU A 301 -12.00 -0.99 14.59
CA LEU A 301 -10.70 -1.61 14.38
C LEU A 301 -9.56 -0.84 15.06
N CYS A 302 -9.54 0.49 14.91
CA CYS A 302 -8.54 1.35 15.57
C CYS A 302 -8.60 1.19 17.10
N THR A 303 -9.81 1.20 17.64
CA THR A 303 -10.06 1.00 19.07
C THR A 303 -9.57 -0.36 19.55
N ARG A 304 -9.81 -1.42 18.79
CA ARG A 304 -9.31 -2.77 19.09
C ARG A 304 -7.79 -2.84 19.06
N LEU A 305 -7.15 -2.09 18.15
CA LEU A 305 -5.70 -2.10 17.98
C LEU A 305 -4.94 -1.22 18.96
N SER A 306 -5.62 -0.35 19.71
CA SER A 306 -4.98 0.44 20.77
C SER A 306 -4.26 -0.41 21.83
N THR A 307 -4.79 -1.62 22.11
CA THR A 307 -4.21 -2.58 23.07
C THR A 307 -3.27 -3.61 22.44
N ALA A 308 -3.06 -3.57 21.12
CA ALA A 308 -2.14 -4.47 20.43
C ALA A 308 -0.69 -4.27 20.92
N SER A 309 0.06 -5.37 20.99
CA SER A 309 1.46 -5.35 21.48
C SER A 309 2.48 -5.34 20.35
N ILE A 310 2.17 -6.07 19.28
CA ILE A 310 3.02 -6.26 18.11
C ILE A 310 2.26 -5.81 16.86
N PHE A 311 2.88 -4.91 16.11
CA PHE A 311 2.41 -4.49 14.80
C PHE A 311 3.32 -5.03 13.69
N GLY A 312 2.71 -5.46 12.59
CA GLY A 312 3.42 -5.76 11.35
C GLY A 312 3.21 -4.63 10.35
N ILE A 313 4.29 -4.00 9.89
CA ILE A 313 4.26 -2.98 8.84
C ILE A 313 4.45 -3.67 7.50
N LEU A 314 3.43 -3.61 6.65
CA LEU A 314 3.40 -4.19 5.31
C LEU A 314 3.72 -3.10 4.29
N ILE A 315 4.83 -3.26 3.57
CA ILE A 315 5.15 -2.43 2.42
C ILE A 315 4.55 -3.11 1.19
N ASN A 316 3.39 -2.61 0.76
CA ASN A 316 2.60 -3.16 -0.34
C ASN A 316 2.88 -2.45 -1.67
N THR A 317 3.80 -1.49 -1.76
CA THR A 317 4.31 -1.02 -3.04
C THR A 317 5.63 -0.29 -2.83
N LEU A 318 6.61 -0.62 -3.66
CA LEU A 318 7.89 0.08 -3.72
C LEU A 318 7.89 1.21 -4.74
N SER A 319 6.83 1.32 -5.54
CA SER A 319 6.70 2.31 -6.61
C SER A 319 6.23 3.68 -6.10
N VAL A 320 5.62 3.73 -4.91
CA VAL A 320 5.16 5.00 -4.32
C VAL A 320 6.34 5.73 -3.72
N SER A 321 6.57 6.95 -4.20
CA SER A 321 7.62 7.82 -3.66
C SER A 321 7.54 8.00 -2.14
N SER A 322 8.71 8.08 -1.51
CA SER A 322 8.88 8.37 -0.08
C SER A 322 8.34 7.31 0.90
N TYR A 323 8.02 6.08 0.47
CA TYR A 323 7.53 5.02 1.38
C TYR A 323 8.45 4.76 2.60
N LEU A 324 9.77 5.01 2.47
CA LEU A 324 10.72 4.92 3.59
C LEU A 324 10.44 5.93 4.71
N LEU A 325 9.94 7.12 4.38
CA LEU A 325 9.52 8.11 5.37
C LEU A 325 8.27 7.62 6.11
N ALA A 326 7.29 7.06 5.38
CA ALA A 326 6.10 6.46 5.98
C ALA A 326 6.46 5.31 6.92
N LEU A 327 7.40 4.46 6.50
CA LEU A 327 7.90 3.35 7.29
C LEU A 327 8.51 3.84 8.59
N LYS A 328 9.44 4.81 8.50
CA LYS A 328 10.10 5.39 9.67
C LYS A 328 9.09 6.03 10.63
N HIS A 329 8.15 6.81 10.10
CA HIS A 329 7.07 7.42 10.88
C HIS A 329 6.24 6.39 11.64
N CYS A 330 5.81 5.31 10.97
CA CYS A 330 5.07 4.23 11.63
C CYS A 330 5.91 3.53 12.71
N GLN A 331 7.21 3.29 12.44
CA GLN A 331 8.12 2.70 13.42
C GLN A 331 8.30 3.61 14.64
N ASP A 332 8.46 4.91 14.44
CA ASP A 332 8.62 5.90 15.50
C ASP A 332 7.36 5.98 16.37
N LEU A 333 6.16 6.04 15.76
CA LEU A 333 4.88 5.99 16.49
C LEU A 333 4.72 4.72 17.32
N ILE A 334 5.00 3.56 16.73
CA ILE A 334 4.87 2.26 17.42
C ILE A 334 5.88 2.17 18.57
N THR A 335 7.11 2.65 18.36
CA THR A 335 8.17 2.65 19.38
C THR A 335 7.89 3.64 20.50
N ALA A 336 7.36 4.83 20.18
CA ALA A 336 6.95 5.82 21.16
C ALA A 336 5.81 5.32 22.06
N ALA A 337 4.89 4.52 21.50
CA ALA A 337 3.85 3.81 22.26
C ALA A 337 4.40 2.60 23.06
N GLY A 338 5.71 2.33 23.01
CA GLY A 338 6.35 1.22 23.71
C GLY A 338 6.08 -0.16 23.10
N LYS A 339 5.57 -0.22 21.87
CA LYS A 339 5.14 -1.44 21.19
C LYS A 339 6.22 -1.93 20.21
N LYS A 340 6.11 -3.17 19.74
CA LYS A 340 7.08 -3.75 18.79
C LYS A 340 6.55 -3.70 17.36
N SER A 341 7.41 -3.32 16.40
CA SER A 341 7.11 -3.39 14.98
C SER A 341 8.00 -4.42 14.26
N TYR A 342 7.44 -5.11 13.27
CA TYR A 342 8.16 -5.93 12.29
C TYR A 342 7.85 -5.42 10.90
N VAL A 343 8.84 -5.39 10.01
CA VAL A 343 8.66 -4.88 8.64
C VAL A 343 8.64 -6.05 7.67
N PHE A 344 7.65 -6.04 6.78
CA PHE A 344 7.49 -7.05 5.74
C PHE A 344 7.32 -6.35 4.40
N VAL A 345 8.09 -6.78 3.41
CA VAL A 345 7.89 -6.39 2.01
C VAL A 345 7.09 -7.50 1.36
N VAL A 346 5.86 -7.20 0.96
CA VAL A 346 4.94 -8.17 0.38
C VAL A 346 4.31 -7.53 -0.85
N GLY A 347 4.20 -8.31 -1.93
CA GLY A 347 3.38 -7.94 -3.08
C GLY A 347 1.89 -7.94 -2.76
N LYS A 348 1.05 -8.30 -3.75
CA LYS A 348 -0.40 -8.49 -3.59
C LYS A 348 -0.73 -9.22 -2.27
N LEU A 349 -1.48 -8.54 -1.41
CA LEU A 349 -1.85 -9.03 -0.10
C LEU A 349 -2.81 -10.22 -0.21
N ASN A 350 -2.58 -11.23 0.61
CA ASN A 350 -3.43 -12.43 0.68
C ASN A 350 -3.57 -12.83 2.15
N PRO A 351 -4.79 -13.15 2.64
CA PRO A 351 -5.00 -13.65 4.00
C PRO A 351 -4.05 -14.78 4.41
N ALA A 352 -3.77 -15.73 3.51
CA ALA A 352 -2.86 -16.84 3.76
C ALA A 352 -1.41 -16.38 4.03
N LYS A 353 -0.95 -15.33 3.35
CA LYS A 353 0.41 -14.77 3.57
C LYS A 353 0.52 -14.17 4.97
N LEU A 354 -0.49 -13.44 5.42
CA LEU A 354 -0.49 -12.78 6.73
C LEU A 354 -0.75 -13.75 7.89
N ALA A 355 -1.52 -14.82 7.66
CA ALA A 355 -1.81 -15.83 8.67
C ALA A 355 -0.57 -16.58 9.19
N ASN A 356 0.53 -16.57 8.42
CA ASN A 356 1.80 -17.19 8.81
C ASN A 356 2.48 -16.51 10.03
N PHE A 357 2.08 -15.28 10.37
CA PHE A 357 2.66 -14.49 11.45
C PHE A 357 1.62 -14.28 12.57
N ALA A 358 1.32 -15.36 13.29
CA ALA A 358 0.30 -15.37 14.34
C ALA A 358 0.65 -14.48 15.55
N GLU A 359 1.94 -14.16 15.73
CA GLU A 359 2.47 -13.25 16.73
C GLU A 359 2.14 -11.77 16.46
N VAL A 360 1.76 -11.40 15.24
CA VAL A 360 1.35 -10.03 14.91
C VAL A 360 -0.10 -9.83 15.32
N ASP A 361 -0.36 -8.78 16.10
CA ASP A 361 -1.71 -8.44 16.57
C ASP A 361 -2.49 -7.57 15.59
N GLY A 362 -1.78 -6.74 14.82
CA GLY A 362 -2.36 -5.84 13.82
C GLY A 362 -1.38 -5.51 12.71
N TRP A 363 -1.92 -5.28 11.51
CA TRP A 363 -1.14 -4.95 10.32
C TRP A 363 -1.33 -3.51 9.91
N VAL A 364 -0.26 -2.84 9.51
CA VAL A 364 -0.26 -1.48 8.97
C VAL A 364 0.19 -1.54 7.52
N VAL A 365 -0.66 -1.22 6.57
CA VAL A 365 -0.33 -1.26 5.14
C VAL A 365 0.14 0.10 4.66
N VAL A 366 1.42 0.18 4.31
CA VAL A 366 2.01 1.30 3.58
C VAL A 366 1.92 1.00 2.10
N GLY A 367 1.02 1.69 1.40
CA GLY A 367 0.79 1.51 -0.03
C GLY A 367 0.25 2.78 -0.70
N CYS A 368 -0.38 2.63 -1.87
CA CYS A 368 -1.07 3.76 -2.51
C CYS A 368 -2.37 4.07 -1.76
N TRP A 369 -2.82 5.32 -1.82
CA TRP A 369 -4.01 5.81 -1.11
C TRP A 369 -5.30 5.03 -1.47
N GLU A 370 -5.34 4.43 -2.67
CA GLU A 370 -6.50 3.71 -3.16
C GLU A 370 -6.59 2.27 -2.63
N SER A 371 -5.48 1.51 -2.72
CA SER A 371 -5.41 0.08 -2.39
C SER A 371 -4.92 -0.22 -0.97
N SER A 372 -4.41 0.77 -0.25
CA SER A 372 -4.00 0.61 1.15
C SER A 372 -5.17 0.31 2.09
N LEU A 373 -6.39 0.68 1.71
CA LEU A 373 -7.60 0.35 2.45
C LEU A 373 -8.00 -1.09 2.15
N VAL A 374 -7.62 -2.00 3.04
CA VAL A 374 -7.97 -3.42 2.96
C VAL A 374 -9.25 -3.70 3.73
N GLU A 375 -10.23 -4.24 3.02
CA GLU A 375 -11.55 -4.60 3.54
C GLU A 375 -11.81 -6.12 3.43
N GLY A 376 -12.85 -6.60 4.08
CA GLY A 376 -13.33 -7.98 3.97
C GLY A 376 -13.22 -8.81 5.25
N ASP A 377 -14.08 -9.83 5.32
CA ASP A 377 -14.11 -10.83 6.37
C ASP A 377 -13.29 -12.05 5.89
N GLY A 378 -12.09 -12.20 6.42
CA GLY A 378 -11.14 -13.23 5.98
C GLY A 378 -9.71 -13.00 6.48
N TRP A 379 -9.41 -11.78 6.89
CA TRP A 379 -8.15 -11.45 7.55
C TRP A 379 -8.14 -11.94 9.00
N TYR A 380 -7.20 -12.82 9.34
CA TYR A 380 -7.04 -13.34 10.70
C TYR A 380 -6.76 -12.24 11.74
N LYS A 381 -6.05 -11.20 11.31
CA LYS A 381 -5.71 -10.01 12.10
C LYS A 381 -6.12 -8.75 11.33
N PRO A 382 -6.57 -7.70 12.01
CA PRO A 382 -7.04 -6.48 11.34
C PRO A 382 -5.90 -5.77 10.61
N VAL A 383 -6.25 -5.13 9.49
CA VAL A 383 -5.35 -4.40 8.62
C VAL A 383 -5.79 -2.94 8.56
N ILE A 384 -4.90 -2.03 8.94
CA ILE A 384 -5.14 -0.59 9.03
C ILE A 384 -4.16 0.23 8.19
N THR A 385 -4.50 1.48 7.91
CA THR A 385 -3.61 2.44 7.22
C THR A 385 -2.72 3.19 8.22
N PRO A 386 -1.67 3.90 7.75
CA PRO A 386 -0.84 4.75 8.62
C PRO A 386 -1.64 5.81 9.38
N PHE A 387 -2.65 6.41 8.74
CA PHE A 387 -3.59 7.35 9.39
C PHE A 387 -4.31 6.72 10.58
N GLU A 388 -4.83 5.51 10.38
CA GLU A 388 -5.56 4.78 11.42
C GLU A 388 -4.64 4.31 12.55
N LEU A 389 -3.36 4.08 12.26
CA LEU A 389 -2.34 3.77 13.28
C LEU A 389 -2.13 4.96 14.21
N GLU A 390 -2.04 6.19 13.69
CA GLU A 390 -1.95 7.40 14.51
C GLU A 390 -3.14 7.50 15.48
N ILE A 391 -4.36 7.32 14.97
CA ILE A 391 -5.58 7.33 15.79
C ILE A 391 -5.57 6.20 16.82
N ALA A 392 -5.14 5.00 16.43
CA ALA A 392 -5.10 3.84 17.32
C ALA A 392 -4.10 4.00 18.48
N LEU A 393 -2.98 4.69 18.24
CA LEU A 393 -1.92 4.89 19.23
C LEU A 393 -2.06 6.17 20.06
N GLN A 394 -2.92 7.10 19.67
CA GLN A 394 -3.29 8.25 20.52
C GLN A 394 -3.88 7.81 21.86
N SER A 395 -3.63 8.61 22.91
CA SER A 395 -4.25 8.42 24.22
C SER A 395 -5.77 8.60 24.14
N ASP A 396 -6.50 7.97 25.06
CA ASP A 396 -7.97 8.06 25.05
C ASP A 396 -8.50 9.48 25.29
N ASP A 397 -7.71 10.34 25.95
CA ASP A 397 -8.05 11.75 26.22
C ASP A 397 -7.89 12.64 24.96
N GLU A 398 -6.92 12.30 24.11
CA GLU A 398 -6.61 13.06 22.89
C GLU A 398 -7.34 12.53 21.66
N ARG A 399 -7.68 11.23 21.64
CA ARG A 399 -8.30 10.57 20.50
C ARG A 399 -9.67 11.17 20.20
N ARG A 400 -9.82 11.76 19.00
CA ARG A 400 -11.07 12.34 18.52
C ARG A 400 -11.58 11.64 17.27
N TRP A 401 -12.88 11.30 17.28
CA TRP A 401 -13.57 10.73 16.13
C TRP A 401 -14.18 11.84 15.28
N GLY A 402 -13.36 12.48 14.44
CA GLY A 402 -13.75 13.66 13.66
C GLY A 402 -14.59 13.39 12.41
N GLY A 403 -14.83 12.12 12.03
CA GLY A 403 -15.41 11.77 10.74
C GLY A 403 -14.41 11.74 9.59
N GLU A 404 -13.23 12.33 9.81
CA GLU A 404 -12.17 12.46 8.82
C GLU A 404 -11.44 11.13 8.62
N TRP A 405 -11.13 10.84 7.35
CA TRP A 405 -10.28 9.72 6.94
C TRP A 405 -9.31 10.17 5.86
N VAL A 406 -8.02 9.89 6.07
CA VAL A 406 -6.95 10.28 5.16
C VAL A 406 -6.29 9.04 4.56
N GLY A 407 -6.34 8.93 3.24
CA GLY A 407 -5.71 7.81 2.51
C GLY A 407 -4.23 8.05 2.19
N ASP A 408 -3.87 9.27 1.75
CA ASP A 408 -2.49 9.62 1.41
C ASP A 408 -1.71 10.05 2.66
N TRP A 409 -0.80 9.19 3.10
CA TRP A 409 0.01 9.40 4.29
C TRP A 409 0.97 10.60 4.17
N ARG A 410 1.31 11.04 2.95
CA ARG A 410 2.19 12.20 2.72
C ARG A 410 1.59 13.51 3.21
N GLY A 411 0.27 13.67 3.14
CA GLY A 411 -0.43 14.81 3.73
C GLY A 411 -0.22 14.88 5.24
N LEU A 412 -0.24 13.71 5.91
CA LEU A 412 -0.04 13.62 7.37
C LEU A 412 1.35 14.08 7.80
N LEU A 413 2.40 13.73 7.04
CA LEU A 413 3.76 14.19 7.38
C LEU A 413 3.95 15.70 7.18
N LYS A 414 3.22 16.33 6.26
CA LYS A 414 3.27 17.80 6.08
C LYS A 414 2.60 18.52 7.24
N ASP A 415 1.48 18.00 7.72
CA ASP A 415 0.74 18.53 8.87
C ASP A 415 1.46 18.25 10.20
N GLY A 416 2.42 17.32 10.22
CA GLY A 416 3.32 17.07 11.36
C GLY A 416 4.25 18.24 11.73
N LYS A 417 4.26 19.34 10.96
CA LYS A 417 4.84 20.63 11.39
C LYS A 417 3.84 21.46 12.23
N ARG A 418 3.10 20.82 13.13
CA ARG A 418 2.36 21.51 14.19
C ARG A 418 3.36 21.87 15.28
N GLU A 419 3.72 23.16 15.33
CA GLU A 419 4.38 23.86 16.42
C GLU A 419 5.47 23.06 17.16
N ASP A 420 6.73 23.21 16.72
CA ASP A 420 7.89 23.12 17.61
C ASP A 420 7.77 24.24 18.66
N GLY A 421 6.89 24.03 19.64
CA GLY A 421 6.80 24.81 20.84
C GLY A 421 8.00 24.51 21.71
N GLN A 422 9.02 25.36 21.60
CA GLN A 422 10.12 25.55 22.55
C GLN A 422 10.55 24.27 23.29
N GLU A 423 11.55 23.58 22.73
CA GLU A 423 12.45 22.75 23.52
C GLU A 423 13.01 23.59 24.68
N SER A 424 12.33 23.49 25.82
CA SER A 424 12.88 23.88 27.09
C SER A 424 13.92 22.82 27.43
N LEU A 425 15.19 23.13 27.13
CA LEU A 425 16.35 22.48 27.73
C LEU A 425 16.13 22.47 29.25
N ARG A 426 15.61 21.38 29.78
CA ARG A 426 15.79 21.02 31.18
C ARG A 426 17.12 20.31 31.25
N THR A 427 18.12 21.04 31.71
CA THR A 427 19.32 20.48 32.32
C THR A 427 18.88 19.38 33.29
N ILE A 428 19.25 18.14 32.97
CA ILE A 428 19.14 17.02 33.89
C ILE A 428 20.27 17.23 34.89
N ASP A 429 19.95 17.84 36.03
CA ASP A 429 20.79 17.74 37.21
C ASP A 429 20.73 16.30 37.71
N ASP A 430 21.91 15.72 37.87
CA ASP A 430 22.16 14.41 38.45
C ASP A 430 21.48 14.28 39.83
N ALA A 431 20.45 13.44 39.87
CA ALA A 431 19.98 12.82 41.09
C ALA A 431 19.91 11.32 40.84
N ASP A 432 20.97 10.63 41.27
CA ASP A 432 21.04 9.18 41.38
C ASP A 432 19.85 8.66 42.20
N GLN A 433 18.81 8.21 41.52
CA GLN A 433 17.84 7.25 42.05
C GLN A 433 17.81 6.05 41.11
N GLU A 434 18.52 5.00 41.52
CA GLU A 434 18.41 3.66 40.96
C GLU A 434 16.97 3.16 41.20
N ILE A 435 16.06 3.46 40.27
CA ILE A 435 14.77 2.77 40.17
C ILE A 435 15.00 1.55 39.29
N GLN A 436 15.27 0.42 39.95
CA GLN A 436 15.21 -0.90 39.37
C GLN A 436 13.72 -1.26 39.15
N ASP A 437 13.17 -0.84 38.01
CA ASP A 437 11.77 -1.10 37.66
C ASP A 437 11.65 -2.52 37.06
N ASP A 438 11.37 -3.51 37.91
CA ASP A 438 10.98 -4.87 37.52
C ASP A 438 9.56 -4.89 36.91
N SER A 439 9.41 -4.21 35.77
CA SER A 439 8.16 -4.11 34.98
C SER A 439 7.61 -5.49 34.55
N ASP A 440 8.45 -6.53 34.55
CA ASP A 440 8.09 -7.92 34.26
C ASP A 440 7.17 -8.55 35.34
N SER A 441 7.00 -7.92 36.50
CA SER A 441 6.22 -8.45 37.63
C SER A 441 4.85 -7.78 37.87
N GLU A 442 4.45 -6.76 37.11
CA GLU A 442 3.14 -6.13 37.35
C GLU A 442 1.98 -7.02 36.86
N PRO A 443 0.80 -6.96 37.51
CA PRO A 443 -0.36 -7.77 37.11
C PRO A 443 -0.89 -7.38 35.73
N PRO A 444 -1.47 -8.32 34.96
CA PRO A 444 -2.03 -8.05 33.63
C PRO A 444 -3.18 -7.03 33.70
N ALA A 445 -3.22 -6.09 32.76
CA ALA A 445 -4.23 -5.05 32.72
C ALA A 445 -5.54 -5.58 32.12
N PHE A 446 -6.68 -5.27 32.72
CA PHE A 446 -7.99 -5.62 32.17
C PHE A 446 -8.36 -4.63 31.06
N ASP A 447 -8.48 -5.11 29.83
CA ASP A 447 -8.95 -4.29 28.72
C ASP A 447 -10.48 -4.28 28.71
N LEU A 448 -11.06 -3.15 29.10
CA LEU A 448 -12.51 -2.92 29.12
C LEU A 448 -13.15 -3.05 27.73
N ARG A 449 -12.38 -2.95 26.64
CA ARG A 449 -12.89 -2.99 25.26
C ARG A 449 -13.05 -4.42 24.75
N THR A 450 -12.12 -5.29 25.11
CA THR A 450 -12.14 -6.72 24.73
C THR A 450 -12.72 -7.61 25.82
N GLY A 451 -12.88 -7.08 27.04
CA GLY A 451 -13.35 -7.84 28.22
C GLY A 451 -12.34 -8.90 28.68
N ARG A 452 -11.07 -8.75 28.32
CA ARG A 452 -10.00 -9.73 28.58
C ARG A 452 -8.82 -9.07 29.27
N TYR A 453 -8.11 -9.85 30.07
CA TYR A 453 -6.81 -9.43 30.61
C TYR A 453 -5.75 -9.50 29.50
N VAL A 454 -5.05 -8.39 29.29
CA VAL A 454 -3.96 -8.26 28.33
C VAL A 454 -2.65 -8.23 29.11
N SER A 455 -1.83 -9.26 28.93
CA SER A 455 -0.49 -9.34 29.55
C SER A 455 0.60 -8.73 28.67
N THR A 456 0.30 -8.41 27.41
CA THR A 456 1.29 -8.07 26.37
C THR A 456 1.35 -6.60 25.99
N SER A 457 0.40 -5.76 26.43
CA SER A 457 0.31 -4.34 26.03
C SER A 457 1.28 -3.41 26.77
N ARG A 458 2.31 -3.96 27.41
CA ARG A 458 3.29 -3.24 28.23
C ARG A 458 4.29 -2.50 27.32
N PRO A 459 4.67 -1.25 27.63
CA PRO A 459 5.83 -0.63 27.02
C PRO A 459 7.05 -1.52 27.25
N MET A 460 7.69 -2.01 26.19
CA MET A 460 8.87 -2.85 26.37
C MET A 460 9.98 -2.04 27.05
N GLY A 461 10.45 -2.52 28.20
CA GLY A 461 11.45 -1.86 29.04
C GLY A 461 12.66 -1.34 28.25
N ARG A 462 13.14 -0.15 28.61
CA ARG A 462 14.40 0.40 28.10
C ARG A 462 15.56 -0.57 28.41
N PRO A 463 16.57 -0.68 27.53
CA PRO A 463 17.66 -1.63 27.71
C PRO A 463 18.37 -1.39 29.05
N THR A 464 18.40 -2.41 29.91
CA THR A 464 19.24 -2.42 31.09
C THR A 464 20.69 -2.57 30.64
N THR A 465 21.50 -1.54 30.85
CA THR A 465 22.95 -1.64 30.68
C THR A 465 23.52 -2.35 31.90
N SER A 466 23.47 -3.69 31.92
CA SER A 466 24.16 -4.45 32.96
C SER A 466 25.68 -4.35 32.74
N LYS A 467 26.32 -3.40 33.43
CA LYS A 467 27.78 -3.44 33.62
C LYS A 467 28.12 -4.66 34.48
N PRO A 468 29.11 -5.48 34.11
CA PRO A 468 29.60 -6.53 35.00
C PRO A 468 30.32 -5.88 36.18
N SER A 469 29.79 -6.03 37.40
CA SER A 469 30.46 -5.58 38.60
C SER A 469 31.66 -6.49 38.90
N ASN A 470 32.86 -5.89 38.90
CA ASN A 470 34.07 -6.51 39.43
C ASN A 470 33.91 -6.75 40.95
N PRO A 471 34.32 -7.92 41.50
CA PRO A 471 34.36 -8.08 42.94
C PRO A 471 35.65 -7.45 43.47
N ILE A 472 35.53 -6.45 44.35
CA ILE A 472 36.66 -5.90 45.10
C ILE A 472 36.67 -6.48 46.53
N ASN A 473 37.83 -7.05 46.85
CA ASN A 473 38.47 -7.30 48.14
C ASN A 473 37.87 -8.30 49.14
N ALA A 474 38.64 -9.38 49.27
CA ALA A 474 38.70 -10.26 50.42
C ALA A 474 39.25 -9.53 51.67
N SER A 475 38.54 -9.69 52.78
CA SER A 475 39.16 -9.76 54.11
C SER A 475 38.41 -10.77 54.98
N ILE A 476 39.18 -11.67 55.56
CA ILE A 476 38.85 -12.90 56.27
C ILE A 476 38.17 -12.61 57.62
N THR A 477 37.09 -13.35 57.95
CA THR A 477 36.96 -14.10 59.22
C THR A 477 35.79 -15.09 59.20
N ASN A 478 35.96 -16.18 59.93
CA ASN A 478 35.29 -17.48 59.83
C ASN A 478 33.85 -17.57 60.38
N THR A 479 33.25 -18.71 60.02
CA THR A 479 32.10 -19.41 60.64
C THR A 479 30.71 -18.88 60.32
N THR A 480 30.04 -19.50 59.35
CA THR A 480 28.95 -20.49 59.55
C THR A 480 28.30 -20.81 58.20
N LYS A 481 27.94 -22.08 57.96
CA LYS A 481 27.28 -22.55 56.74
C LYS A 481 25.93 -21.84 56.53
N PRO A 482 25.57 -21.40 55.32
CA PRO A 482 24.18 -21.25 54.95
C PRO A 482 23.65 -22.54 54.31
N SER A 483 22.47 -22.90 54.77
CA SER A 483 21.63 -24.02 54.36
C SER A 483 21.37 -24.06 52.85
N THR A 484 21.32 -25.27 52.32
CA THR A 484 20.72 -25.61 51.03
C THR A 484 19.22 -25.31 51.09
N ASP A 485 18.83 -24.10 50.71
CA ASP A 485 17.42 -23.80 50.46
C ASP A 485 17.10 -24.10 49.00
N LEU A 486 16.11 -24.97 48.81
CA LEU A 486 15.68 -25.51 47.53
C LEU A 486 14.89 -24.45 46.77
N THR A 487 15.57 -23.55 46.04
CA THR A 487 14.88 -22.80 44.98
C THR A 487 14.60 -23.72 43.81
N ILE A 488 13.33 -24.09 43.66
CA ILE A 488 12.78 -24.68 42.44
C ILE A 488 13.00 -23.66 41.31
N ARG A 489 14.04 -23.89 40.50
CA ARG A 489 14.19 -23.17 39.23
C ARG A 489 13.09 -23.65 38.29
N ALA A 490 12.05 -22.85 38.11
CA ALA A 490 11.10 -23.03 37.02
C ALA A 490 11.89 -22.97 35.70
N LYS A 491 11.87 -24.07 34.95
CA LYS A 491 12.54 -24.20 33.64
C LYS A 491 11.92 -23.32 32.55
N GLU A 492 10.90 -22.52 32.86
CA GLU A 492 10.04 -21.84 31.87
C GLU A 492 10.26 -20.33 31.72
N THR A 493 11.01 -19.67 32.61
CA THR A 493 11.21 -18.21 32.56
C THR A 493 12.52 -17.81 31.88
N HIS A 494 12.77 -18.34 30.67
CA HIS A 494 13.74 -17.71 29.79
C HIS A 494 12.99 -16.70 28.92
N LEU A 495 12.90 -15.45 29.38
CA LEU A 495 12.51 -14.33 28.52
C LEU A 495 13.46 -14.35 27.32
N THR A 496 12.98 -14.77 26.16
CA THR A 496 13.79 -14.88 24.95
C THR A 496 14.13 -13.48 24.45
N THR A 497 15.29 -13.01 24.87
CA THR A 497 15.85 -11.72 24.50
C THR A 497 16.46 -11.82 23.09
N ILE A 498 16.12 -10.91 22.19
CA ILE A 498 16.83 -10.73 20.90
C ILE A 498 17.54 -9.39 20.99
N GLY A 499 18.87 -9.41 21.04
CA GLY A 499 19.69 -8.19 21.09
C GLY A 499 19.37 -7.29 22.28
N SER A 500 19.57 -7.78 23.52
CA SER A 500 19.30 -7.06 24.79
C SER A 500 17.86 -6.57 25.02
N ARG A 501 16.91 -6.85 24.11
CA ARG A 501 15.48 -6.54 24.27
C ARG A 501 14.63 -7.82 24.41
N PRO A 502 13.69 -7.88 25.37
CA PRO A 502 12.72 -8.98 25.44
C PRO A 502 11.91 -9.02 24.14
N SER A 503 11.64 -10.22 23.60
CA SER A 503 10.91 -10.38 22.34
C SER A 503 9.60 -11.14 22.59
N PRO A 504 8.44 -10.46 22.66
CA PRO A 504 7.15 -11.11 22.86
C PRO A 504 6.80 -12.06 21.71
N GLY A 505 7.26 -11.76 20.48
CA GLY A 505 7.16 -12.70 19.35
C GLY A 505 8.01 -13.96 19.54
N ALA A 506 9.22 -13.84 20.11
CA ALA A 506 10.03 -15.01 20.43
C ALA A 506 9.45 -15.81 21.61
N ALA A 507 8.87 -15.13 22.61
CA ALA A 507 8.15 -15.76 23.71
C ALA A 507 6.88 -16.47 23.22
N TYR A 508 6.14 -15.88 22.28
CA TYR A 508 4.98 -16.49 21.62
C TYR A 508 5.39 -17.71 20.81
N LEU A 509 6.45 -17.62 19.99
CA LEU A 509 6.94 -18.75 19.22
C LEU A 509 7.42 -19.89 20.15
N ASN A 510 8.12 -19.56 21.24
CA ASN A 510 8.59 -20.55 22.21
C ASN A 510 7.43 -21.21 22.99
N SER A 511 6.39 -20.46 23.34
CA SER A 511 5.26 -20.97 24.15
C SER A 511 4.15 -21.64 23.33
N LYS A 512 3.86 -21.15 22.12
CA LYS A 512 2.71 -21.60 21.31
C LYS A 512 3.09 -22.34 20.04
N ARG A 513 4.31 -22.16 19.51
CA ARG A 513 4.80 -22.85 18.32
C ARG A 513 5.85 -23.90 18.72
N THR A 514 5.40 -24.87 19.51
CA THR A 514 6.23 -26.01 19.98
C THR A 514 6.49 -27.08 18.91
N TRP A 515 5.99 -26.90 17.69
CA TRP A 515 6.22 -27.84 16.60
C TRP A 515 7.65 -27.74 16.06
N GLN A 516 8.51 -28.67 16.48
CA GLN A 516 9.91 -28.80 16.03
C GLN A 516 10.07 -29.61 14.73
N GLY A 517 9.08 -29.56 13.83
CA GLY A 517 9.04 -30.38 12.61
C GLY A 517 8.52 -31.80 12.84
N LEU A 518 8.37 -32.58 11.76
CA LEU A 518 8.17 -34.02 11.88
C LEU A 518 9.49 -34.64 12.38
N GLY A 519 9.50 -35.23 13.57
CA GLY A 519 10.60 -36.08 14.02
C GLY A 519 11.42 -35.61 15.23
N SER A 520 10.80 -34.98 16.23
CA SER A 520 11.45 -34.81 17.55
C SER A 520 11.57 -36.13 18.35
N ASP A 521 10.97 -37.19 17.82
CA ASP A 521 10.91 -38.56 18.32
C ASP A 521 12.03 -39.45 17.73
N PHE A 522 12.78 -38.97 16.73
CA PHE A 522 13.99 -39.64 16.23
C PHE A 522 15.24 -39.22 17.03
N SER A 523 15.35 -39.75 18.24
CA SER A 523 16.57 -39.64 19.06
C SER A 523 17.50 -40.86 18.94
N ALA A 524 17.42 -41.57 17.81
CA ALA A 524 18.31 -42.70 17.51
C ALA A 524 18.95 -42.49 16.13
N TYR A 525 20.09 -41.82 16.09
CA TYR A 525 21.00 -41.95 14.96
C TYR A 525 21.54 -43.39 14.96
N GLU A 526 21.25 -44.18 13.92
CA GLU A 526 21.96 -45.43 13.70
C GLU A 526 23.43 -45.10 13.43
N ARG A 527 24.30 -45.55 14.36
CA ARG A 527 25.75 -45.43 14.23
C ARG A 527 26.29 -46.70 13.58
N ASP A 528 27.24 -46.55 12.67
CA ASP A 528 28.04 -47.67 12.19
C ASP A 528 28.92 -48.27 13.31
N GLU A 529 29.59 -49.41 13.05
CA GLU A 529 30.48 -50.08 14.00
C GLU A 529 31.67 -49.20 14.46
N GLU A 530 31.85 -48.02 13.85
CA GLU A 530 32.88 -47.03 14.13
C GLU A 530 32.33 -45.74 14.78
N GLY A 531 31.03 -45.71 15.12
CA GLY A 531 30.41 -44.64 15.89
C GLY A 531 29.98 -43.40 15.10
N ARG A 532 30.02 -43.44 13.75
CA ARG A 532 29.62 -42.34 12.86
C ARG A 532 28.13 -42.43 12.51
N ILE A 533 27.48 -41.28 12.44
CA ILE A 533 26.04 -41.14 12.16
C ILE A 533 25.79 -41.46 10.68
N ARG A 534 24.95 -42.46 10.38
CA ARG A 534 24.43 -42.67 9.02
C ARG A 534 23.34 -41.65 8.74
N GLY A 535 23.70 -40.55 8.08
CA GLY A 535 22.75 -39.58 7.53
C GLY A 535 22.29 -39.99 6.13
N ALA A 536 21.07 -39.59 5.74
CA ALA A 536 20.61 -39.69 4.36
C ALA A 536 21.47 -38.82 3.43
N GLU A 537 21.73 -39.30 2.22
CA GLU A 537 22.54 -38.61 1.22
C GLU A 537 21.84 -37.31 0.78
N MET A 538 22.51 -36.18 0.97
CA MET A 538 21.98 -34.85 0.69
C MET A 538 22.24 -34.49 -0.78
N GLU A 539 21.21 -34.53 -1.62
CA GLU A 539 21.31 -34.08 -3.01
C GLU A 539 21.08 -32.57 -3.09
N SER A 540 22.08 -31.82 -3.58
CA SER A 540 21.99 -30.38 -3.78
C SER A 540 21.17 -30.07 -5.02
N GLY A 541 19.99 -29.45 -4.83
CA GLY A 541 19.20 -28.88 -5.93
C GLY A 541 19.97 -27.81 -6.71
N ARG A 542 19.66 -27.66 -8.00
CA ARG A 542 20.32 -26.70 -8.91
C ARG A 542 20.14 -25.25 -8.43
N GLU A 543 21.26 -24.54 -8.31
CA GLU A 543 21.30 -23.12 -7.93
C GLU A 543 20.62 -22.22 -8.99
N GLY A 544 19.76 -21.30 -8.54
CA GLY A 544 19.05 -20.33 -9.37
C GLY A 544 19.82 -19.01 -9.61
N VAL A 545 19.42 -18.29 -10.67
CA VAL A 545 20.08 -17.10 -11.25
C VAL A 545 19.85 -15.81 -10.42
N ALA A 546 20.13 -15.83 -9.12
CA ALA A 546 19.91 -14.67 -8.23
C ALA A 546 21.19 -14.13 -7.57
N LYS A 547 22.36 -14.36 -8.18
CA LYS A 547 23.67 -13.99 -7.60
C LYS A 547 24.24 -12.64 -8.11
N GLY A 548 23.47 -11.87 -8.89
CA GLY A 548 23.98 -10.71 -9.64
C GLY A 548 23.72 -9.33 -9.04
N TYR A 549 23.06 -9.19 -7.88
CA TYR A 549 22.77 -7.88 -7.32
C TYR A 549 24.04 -7.22 -6.75
N ARG A 550 24.64 -6.31 -7.52
CA ARG A 550 25.61 -5.33 -7.00
C ARG A 550 24.85 -4.12 -6.46
N SER A 551 24.70 -4.04 -5.15
CA SER A 551 24.38 -2.78 -4.47
C SER A 551 25.59 -1.85 -4.59
N HIS A 552 25.46 -0.82 -5.42
CA HIS A 552 26.46 0.24 -5.52
C HIS A 552 26.31 1.15 -4.28
N VAL A 553 26.91 0.76 -3.17
CA VAL A 553 27.08 1.62 -2.00
C VAL A 553 28.16 2.66 -2.32
N GLY A 554 27.87 3.92 -1.98
CA GLY A 554 28.64 5.10 -2.34
C GLY A 554 30.12 5.01 -1.97
N LYS A 555 30.95 5.50 -2.90
CA LYS A 555 32.33 5.87 -2.64
C LYS A 555 32.34 7.20 -1.87
N GLU A 556 32.77 7.19 -0.63
CA GLU A 556 33.44 8.33 0.00
C GLU A 556 34.68 7.86 0.78
N GLY A 557 35.82 8.53 0.50
CA GLY A 557 37.04 8.77 1.30
C GLY A 557 37.64 7.58 2.08
N GLY A 558 38.87 7.14 1.84
CA GLY A 558 40.10 7.95 1.79
C GLY A 558 40.73 8.02 3.18
N GLY A 559 41.80 7.26 3.42
CA GLY A 559 42.63 7.45 4.62
C GLY A 559 43.39 6.21 5.10
N SER A 560 44.67 6.15 4.70
CA SER A 560 45.80 5.33 5.19
C SER A 560 45.71 3.81 5.13
#